data_AF-A0A821SZW9-F1
#
_entry.id   AF-A0A821SZW9-F1
#
_cell.length_a   1.000
_cell.length_b   1.000
_cell.length_c   1.000
_cell.angle_alpha   90.00
_cell.angle_beta   90.00
_cell.angle_gamma   90.00
#
_symmetry.space_group_name_H-M   'P 1'
#
loop_
_entity.id
_entity.type
_entity.pdbx_description
1 polymer ?
#
loop_
_entity_poly.entity_id
_entity_poly.type
_entity_poly.pdbx_seq_one_letter_code
_entity_poly.pdbx_strand_id
1 'polypeptide(L)' 'AGAEWKNRRRIITPAFHDKELLNNYVDIYNEQSAILVQRLRSIESGKEVNLYPYIASCALDIIC' A
#
# COMPACT_ATOMS: atom_id res chain seq x y z
N ALA A 1 -24.03 1.11 17.85
CA ALA A 1 -23.31 1.04 16.56
C ALA A 1 -22.49 2.31 16.23
N GLY A 2 -23.05 3.53 16.31
CA GLY A 2 -22.31 4.75 15.92
C GLY A 2 -21.25 5.27 16.90
N ALA A 3 -21.47 5.12 18.21
CA ALA A 3 -20.54 5.62 19.24
C ALA A 3 -19.18 4.88 19.22
N GLU A 4 -19.20 3.56 19.05
CA GLU A 4 -18.00 2.73 18.88
C GLU A 4 -17.17 3.12 17.66
N TRP A 5 -17.82 3.28 16.49
CA TRP A 5 -17.14 3.73 15.28
C TRP A 5 -16.53 5.12 15.46
N LYS A 6 -17.29 6.05 16.06
CA LYS A 6 -16.83 7.42 16.32
C LYS A 6 -15.60 7.43 17.25
N ASN A 7 -15.61 6.62 18.30
CA ASN A 7 -14.49 6.53 19.24
C ASN A 7 -13.24 5.95 18.57
N ARG A 8 -13.37 4.84 17.83
CA ARG A 8 -12.26 4.22 17.09
C ARG A 8 -11.68 5.18 16.05
N ARG A 9 -12.51 5.84 15.26
CA ARG A 9 -12.07 6.81 14.24
C ARG A 9 -11.31 7.97 14.87
N ARG A 10 -11.77 8.49 16.01
CA ARG A 10 -11.08 9.58 16.74
C ARG A 10 -9.67 9.17 17.18
N ILE A 11 -9.45 7.93 17.58
CA ILE A 11 -8.14 7.42 18.01
C ILE A 11 -7.21 7.20 16.80
N ILE A 12 -7.74 6.70 15.69
CA ILE A 12 -6.95 6.34 14.49
C ILE A 12 -6.59 7.56 13.64
N THR A 13 -7.48 8.57 13.56
CA THR A 13 -7.32 9.70 12.64
C THR A 13 -5.98 10.44 12.75
N PRO A 14 -5.41 10.72 13.95
CA PRO A 14 -4.10 11.38 14.06
C PRO A 14 -2.98 10.60 13.34
N ALA A 15 -3.03 9.27 13.35
CA ALA A 15 -2.03 8.43 12.69
C ALA A 15 -2.07 8.49 11.14
N PHE A 16 -3.09 9.13 10.57
CA PHE A 16 -3.26 9.24 9.11
C PHE A 16 -3.55 10.67 8.63
N HIS A 17 -3.64 11.66 9.54
CA HIS A 17 -3.82 13.07 9.19
C HIS A 17 -2.49 13.82 9.10
N ASP A 18 -1.50 13.41 9.89
CA ASP A 18 -0.23 14.11 9.96
C ASP A 18 0.66 13.71 8.78
N LYS A 19 0.89 14.67 7.88
CA LYS A 19 1.69 14.51 6.67
C LYS A 19 3.10 13.98 6.94
N GLU A 20 3.66 14.32 8.10
CA GLU A 20 4.98 13.83 8.54
C GLU A 20 4.99 12.32 8.82
N LEU A 21 3.89 11.77 9.33
CA LEU A 21 3.81 10.33 9.58
C LEU A 21 3.69 9.55 8.27
N LEU A 22 2.96 10.07 7.28
CA LEU A 22 2.92 9.50 5.93
C LEU A 22 4.29 9.54 5.23
N ASN A 23 5.07 10.61 5.46
CA ASN A 23 6.44 10.70 4.92
C ASN A 23 7.35 9.59 5.45
N ASN A 24 7.14 9.12 6.70
CA ASN A 24 7.92 8.03 7.27
C ASN A 24 7.68 6.67 6.58
N TYR A 25 6.60 6.53 5.80
CA TYR A 25 6.30 5.29 5.06
C TYR A 25 6.76 5.34 3.59
N VAL A 26 7.29 6.48 3.11
CA VAL A 26 7.71 6.65 1.72
C VAL A 26 8.79 5.64 1.32
N ASP A 27 9.71 5.33 2.22
CA ASP A 27 10.76 4.36 1.96
C ASP A 27 10.19 2.95 1.73
N ILE A 28 9.18 2.56 2.51
CA ILE A 28 8.48 1.28 2.35
C ILE A 28 7.73 1.25 1.01
N TYR A 29 7.05 2.34 0.64
CA TYR A 29 6.37 2.44 -0.66
C TYR A 29 7.35 2.28 -1.82
N ASN A 30 8.51 2.92 -1.73
CA ASN A 30 9.55 2.86 -2.76
C ASN A 30 10.14 1.44 -2.87
N GLU A 31 10.43 0.79 -1.75
CA GLU A 31 10.95 -0.58 -1.72
C GLU A 31 9.97 -1.56 -2.37
N GLN A 32 8.71 -1.57 -1.92
CA GLN A 32 7.70 -2.48 -2.47
C GLN A 32 7.37 -2.17 -3.93
N SER A 33 7.40 -0.89 -4.33
CA SER A 33 7.24 -0.50 -5.74
C SER A 33 8.40 -0.99 -6.62
N ALA A 34 9.63 -0.97 -6.11
CA ALA A 34 10.78 -1.51 -6.83
C ALA A 34 10.67 -3.04 -7.01
N ILE A 35 10.21 -3.76 -5.98
CA ILE A 35 9.94 -5.20 -6.05
C ILE A 35 8.84 -5.50 -7.07
N LEU A 36 7.76 -4.72 -7.09
CA LEU A 36 6.70 -4.82 -8.09
C LEU A 36 7.27 -4.64 -9.51
N VAL A 37 8.08 -3.61 -9.74
CA VAL A 37 8.72 -3.38 -11.05
C VAL A 37 9.61 -4.55 -11.45
N GLN A 38 10.37 -5.14 -10.51
CA GLN A 38 11.18 -6.32 -10.78
C GLN A 38 10.32 -7.52 -11.20
N ARG A 39 9.19 -7.75 -10.51
CA ARG A 39 8.24 -8.81 -10.87
C ARG A 39 7.64 -8.58 -12.25
N LEU A 40 7.25 -7.34 -12.57
CA LEU A 40 6.71 -6.99 -13.87
C LEU A 40 7.73 -7.12 -15.01
N ARG A 41 9.02 -6.86 -14.75
CA ARG A 41 10.09 -7.08 -15.75
C ARG A 41 10.33 -8.54 -16.11
N SER A 42 9.96 -9.47 -15.23
CA SER A 42 10.05 -10.91 -15.51
C SER A 42 8.94 -11.43 -16.43
N ILE A 43 7.96 -10.58 -16.73
CA ILE A 43 6.83 -10.93 -17.58
C ILE A 43 7.24 -10.83 -19.05
N GLU A 44 6.83 -11.81 -19.84
CA GLU A 44 7.12 -11.86 -21.26
C GLU A 44 6.44 -10.69 -22.00
N SER A 45 7.24 -9.94 -22.77
CA SER A 45 6.76 -8.79 -23.52
C SER A 45 5.77 -9.22 -24.62
N GLY A 46 4.73 -8.42 -24.83
CA GLY A 46 3.73 -8.64 -25.90
C GLY A 46 2.58 -9.58 -25.52
N LYS A 47 2.49 -10.03 -24.27
CA LYS A 47 1.33 -10.79 -23.76
C LYS A 47 0.45 -9.93 -22.86
N GLU A 48 -0.85 -10.15 -22.96
CA GLU A 48 -1.81 -9.60 -22.00
C GLU A 48 -1.60 -10.27 -20.64
N VAL A 49 -1.56 -9.44 -19.59
CA VAL A 49 -1.26 -9.88 -18.24
C VAL A 49 -2.29 -9.29 -17.28
N ASN A 50 -2.80 -10.13 -16.39
CA ASN A 50 -3.60 -9.66 -15.27
C ASN A 50 -2.69 -9.04 -14.20
N LEU A 51 -2.75 -7.71 -14.05
CA LEU A 51 -1.95 -6.98 -13.06
C LEU A 51 -2.49 -7.08 -11.63
N TYR A 52 -3.77 -7.45 -11.45
CA TYR A 52 -4.41 -7.50 -10.14
C TYR A 52 -3.61 -8.26 -9.07
N PRO A 53 -3.12 -9.49 -9.28
CA PRO A 53 -2.35 -10.21 -8.26
C PRO A 53 -1.03 -9.52 -7.89
N TYR A 54 -0.39 -8.84 -8.83
CA TYR A 54 0.86 -8.11 -8.58
C TYR A 54 0.62 -6.87 -7.72
N ILE A 55 -0.42 -6.10 -8.05
CA ILE A 55 -0.81 -4.91 -7.28
C ILE A 55 -1.34 -5.29 -5.90
N ALA A 56 -2.17 -6.33 -5.80
CA ALA A 56 -2.70 -6.81 -4.54
C ALA A 56 -1.59 -7.29 -3.59
N SER A 57 -0.59 -8.01 -4.10
CA SER A 57 0.60 -8.39 -3.31
C SER A 57 1.38 -7.16 -2.87
N CYS A 58 1.68 -6.23 -3.77
CA CYS A 58 2.41 -5.00 -3.42
C CYS A 58 1.67 -4.18 -2.34
N ALA A 59 0.35 -4.04 -2.46
CA ALA A 59 -0.46 -3.35 -1.47
C ALA A 59 -0.46 -4.06 -0.10
N LEU A 60 -0.48 -5.40 -0.08
CA LEU A 60 -0.36 -6.18 1.15
C LEU A 60 1.01 -5.97 1.79
N ASP A 61 2.08 -6.03 0.99
CA ASP A 61 3.47 -5.85 1.43
C ASP A 61 3.74 -4.40 1.94
N ILE A 62 2.93 -3.42 1.50
CA ILE A 62 2.99 -2.03 1.98
C ILE A 62 2.26 -1.84 3.33
N ILE A 63 1.20 -2.62 3.59
CA ILE A 63 0.33 -2.44 4.76
C ILE A 63 0.81 -3.29 5.96
N CYS A 64 1.44 -4.44 5.71
CA CYS A 64 1.93 -5.37 6.74
C CYS A 64 3.35 -5.06 7.20
#